data_AF-A0A7L2VCE0-F1
#
_entry.id   AF-A0A7L2VCE0-F1
#
_cell.length_a   1.000
_cell.length_b   1.000
_cell.length_c   1.000
_cell.angle_alpha   90.00
_cell.angle_beta   90.00
_cell.angle_gamma   90.00
#
_symmetry.space_group_name_H-M   'P 1'
#
loop_
_entity.id
_entity.type
_entity.pdbx_description
1 polymer ?
#
loop_
_entity_poly.entity_id
_entity_poly.type
_entity_poly.pdbx_seq_one_letter_code
_entity_poly.pdbx_strand_id
1 'polypeptide(L)'
;AHAYRMEQNDQNRNDKTERIQKVRSMWMLIVEMLTSLKEEKEAVDSVLDILEDRVSQCTLDGTNAVSNIPQLLAHRIESDIHQTFTGNLYEAGKLNFLTVIQVLNEALRTLRDEHCQSDLRQLQDIENRITKSKQVLQYLKAKRLERKKRHCVSTSGSSCREQEDWEVKWKSFLDLCPFDLILDQTPVSSVQFI
;
A
#
# COMPACT_ATOMS: atom_id res chain seq x y z
N ALA A 1 -54.83 75.78 -13.20
CA ALA A 1 -54.01 75.55 -11.99
C ALA A 1 -54.67 74.67 -10.91
N HIS A 2 -55.99 74.44 -10.93
CA HIS A 2 -56.65 73.60 -9.91
C HIS A 2 -56.66 72.09 -10.24
N ALA A 3 -56.86 71.69 -11.49
CA ALA A 3 -56.87 70.28 -11.89
C ALA A 3 -55.52 69.57 -11.65
N TYR A 4 -54.41 70.22 -12.01
CA TYR A 4 -53.05 69.65 -11.85
C TYR A 4 -52.64 69.42 -10.39
N ARG A 5 -53.21 70.19 -9.44
CA ARG A 5 -52.95 69.99 -7.99
C ARG A 5 -53.71 68.81 -7.40
N MET A 6 -54.83 68.41 -8.02
CA MET A 6 -55.66 67.31 -7.54
C MET A 6 -55.05 65.95 -7.94
N GLU A 7 -54.59 65.83 -9.19
CA GLU A 7 -53.87 64.63 -9.68
C GLU A 7 -52.56 64.36 -8.92
N GLN A 8 -51.76 65.38 -8.59
CA GLN A 8 -50.53 65.19 -7.82
C GLN A 8 -50.79 64.68 -6.38
N ASN A 9 -51.94 65.02 -5.78
CA ASN A 9 -52.25 64.64 -4.41
C ASN A 9 -52.74 63.18 -4.31
N ASP A 10 -53.51 62.73 -5.31
CA ASP A 10 -53.95 61.34 -5.41
C ASP A 10 -52.80 60.39 -5.75
N GLN A 11 -51.88 60.81 -6.63
CA GLN A 11 -50.65 60.04 -6.94
C GLN A 11 -49.77 59.84 -5.69
N ASN A 12 -49.61 60.88 -4.86
CA ASN A 12 -48.83 60.82 -3.61
C ASN A 12 -49.50 59.96 -2.53
N ARG A 13 -50.84 59.95 -2.46
CA ARG A 13 -51.58 59.06 -1.57
C ARG A 13 -51.46 57.59 -1.98
N ASN A 14 -51.47 57.31 -3.28
CA ASN A 14 -51.27 55.96 -3.80
C ASN A 14 -49.84 55.45 -3.52
N ASP A 15 -48.81 56.27 -3.77
CA ASP A 15 -47.40 55.94 -3.46
C ASP A 15 -47.20 55.58 -1.97
N LYS A 16 -47.80 56.37 -1.06
CA LYS A 16 -47.75 56.07 0.38
C LYS A 16 -48.41 54.74 0.73
N THR A 17 -49.55 54.44 0.11
CA THR A 17 -50.31 53.21 0.38
C THR A 17 -49.55 51.99 -0.16
N GLU A 18 -48.95 52.09 -1.34
CA GLU A 18 -48.11 51.05 -1.93
C GLU A 18 -46.86 50.77 -1.08
N ARG A 19 -46.20 51.84 -0.58
CA ARG A 19 -45.04 51.70 0.33
C ARG A 19 -45.43 51.03 1.65
N ILE A 20 -46.57 51.40 2.23
CA ILE A 20 -47.09 50.75 3.45
C ILE A 20 -47.38 49.27 3.18
N GLN A 21 -48.01 48.95 2.05
CA GLN A 21 -48.31 47.57 1.69
C GLN A 21 -47.04 46.75 1.48
N LYS A 22 -46.02 47.33 0.83
CA LYS A 22 -44.72 46.68 0.63
C LYS A 22 -44.04 46.36 1.97
N VAL A 23 -44.03 47.31 2.90
CA VAL A 23 -43.48 47.09 4.25
C VAL A 23 -44.25 45.98 4.97
N ARG A 24 -45.59 45.94 4.87
CA ARG A 24 -46.41 44.88 5.45
C ARG A 24 -46.10 43.51 4.85
N SER A 25 -45.97 43.41 3.53
CA SER A 25 -45.61 42.16 2.86
C SER A 25 -44.21 41.69 3.27
N MET A 26 -43.23 42.60 3.36
CA MET A 26 -41.88 42.26 3.83
C MET A 26 -41.88 41.82 5.29
N TRP A 27 -42.65 42.48 6.15
CA TRP A 27 -42.79 42.09 7.55
C TRP A 27 -43.44 40.72 7.70
N MET A 28 -44.48 40.43 6.92
CA MET A 28 -45.14 39.12 6.91
C MET A 28 -44.17 38.00 6.51
N LEU A 29 -43.36 38.23 5.47
CA LEU A 29 -42.34 37.28 5.03
C LEU A 29 -41.28 37.02 6.13
N ILE A 30 -40.85 38.07 6.84
CA ILE A 30 -39.90 37.92 7.95
C ILE A 30 -40.52 37.11 9.08
N VAL A 31 -41.78 37.40 9.45
CA VAL A 31 -42.47 36.66 10.51
C VAL A 31 -42.63 35.19 10.14
N GLU A 32 -43.02 34.89 8.89
CA GLU A 32 -43.14 33.52 8.38
C GLU A 32 -41.81 32.76 8.43
N MET A 33 -40.71 33.40 8.00
CA MET A 33 -39.37 32.82 8.07
C MET A 33 -38.94 32.56 9.52
N LEU A 34 -39.20 33.50 10.44
CA LEU A 34 -38.88 33.34 11.85
C LEU A 34 -39.70 32.22 12.50
N THR A 35 -40.97 32.05 12.12
CA THR A 35 -41.80 30.95 12.63
C THR A 35 -41.32 29.59 12.13
N SER A 36 -40.94 29.49 10.85
CA SER A 36 -40.37 28.26 10.29
C SER A 36 -39.05 27.87 10.98
N LEU A 37 -38.14 28.85 11.15
CA LEU A 37 -36.85 28.62 11.80
C LEU A 37 -37.00 28.24 13.29
N LYS A 38 -38.07 28.69 13.96
CA LYS A 38 -38.34 28.34 15.35
C LYS A 38 -38.63 26.83 15.50
N GLU A 39 -39.40 26.25 14.58
CA GLU A 39 -39.72 24.82 14.59
C GLU A 39 -38.45 23.98 14.34
N GLU A 40 -37.60 24.39 13.39
CA GLU A 40 -36.31 23.74 13.14
C GLU A 40 -35.38 23.82 14.36
N LYS A 41 -35.34 24.99 15.02
CA LYS A 41 -34.56 25.18 16.25
C LYS A 41 -35.06 24.25 17.37
N GLU A 42 -36.37 24.19 17.60
CA GLU A 42 -36.95 23.32 18.63
C GLU A 42 -36.64 21.83 18.36
N ALA A 43 -36.63 21.41 17.09
CA ALA A 43 -36.23 20.06 16.72
C ALA A 43 -34.75 19.77 17.05
N VAL A 44 -33.85 20.72 16.76
CA VAL A 44 -32.42 20.60 17.09
C VAL A 44 -32.19 20.61 18.60
N ASP A 45 -32.85 21.52 19.32
CA ASP A 45 -32.76 21.61 20.78
C ASP A 45 -33.24 20.32 21.45
N SER A 46 -34.29 19.69 20.92
CA SER A 46 -34.82 18.41 21.43
C SER A 46 -33.84 17.23 21.20
N VAL A 47 -33.17 17.19 20.04
CA VAL A 47 -32.10 16.22 19.78
C VAL A 47 -30.91 16.45 20.71
N LEU A 48 -30.54 17.71 20.94
CA LEU A 48 -29.45 18.06 21.83
C LEU A 48 -29.75 17.67 23.29
N ASP A 49 -30.97 17.92 23.77
CA ASP A 49 -31.42 17.55 25.13
C ASP A 49 -31.39 16.02 25.33
N ILE A 50 -31.83 15.23 24.33
CA ILE A 50 -31.71 13.76 24.34
C ILE A 50 -30.25 13.31 24.39
N LEU A 51 -29.35 14.01 23.68
CA LEU A 51 -27.93 13.71 23.68
C LEU A 51 -27.29 14.10 25.02
N GLU A 52 -27.64 15.25 25.61
CA GLU A 52 -27.15 15.69 26.92
C GLU A 52 -27.58 14.74 28.04
N ASP A 53 -28.84 14.27 28.03
CA ASP A 53 -29.32 13.27 28.99
C ASP A 53 -28.53 11.96 28.91
N ARG A 54 -28.16 11.52 27.68
CA ARG A 54 -27.29 10.35 27.48
C ARG A 54 -25.83 10.59 27.86
N VAL A 55 -25.32 11.81 27.69
CA VAL A 55 -23.94 12.17 28.09
C VAL A 55 -23.81 12.11 29.62
N SER A 56 -24.88 12.39 30.37
CA SER A 56 -24.88 12.27 31.83
C SER A 56 -24.82 10.82 32.36
N GLN A 57 -25.30 9.84 31.58
CA GLN A 57 -25.29 8.41 31.96
C GLN A 57 -23.97 7.70 31.64
N CYS A 58 -23.18 8.20 30.69
CA CYS A 58 -21.93 7.59 30.25
C CYS A 58 -20.73 8.45 30.66
N THR A 59 -20.37 8.43 31.95
CA THR A 59 -19.08 8.98 32.39
C THR A 59 -17.93 8.08 31.94
N LEU A 60 -17.28 8.46 30.84
CA LEU A 60 -16.02 7.87 30.41
C LEU A 60 -14.87 8.53 31.17
N ASP A 61 -14.69 8.18 32.45
CA ASP A 61 -13.65 8.77 33.32
C ASP A 61 -12.40 7.90 33.48
N GLY A 62 -12.46 6.67 32.96
CA GLY A 62 -11.37 5.71 33.02
C GLY A 62 -11.07 5.18 34.42
N THR A 63 -11.95 5.40 35.41
CA THR A 63 -11.70 5.02 36.82
C THR A 63 -11.47 3.51 37.00
N ASN A 64 -12.10 2.67 36.15
CA ASN A 64 -11.93 1.21 36.15
C ASN A 64 -10.89 0.70 35.14
N ALA A 65 -10.25 1.60 34.38
CA ALA A 65 -9.28 1.22 33.34
C ALA A 65 -7.86 1.22 33.93
N VAL A 66 -7.28 0.03 34.04
CA VAL A 66 -5.86 -0.14 34.39
C VAL A 66 -5.05 -0.20 33.10
N SER A 67 -4.23 0.82 32.85
CA SER A 67 -3.33 0.86 31.69
C SER A 67 -1.92 0.49 32.11
N ASN A 68 -1.41 -0.63 31.60
CA ASN A 68 -0.04 -1.07 31.82
C ASN A 68 0.79 -0.77 30.57
N ILE A 69 1.68 0.22 30.65
CA ILE A 69 2.57 0.58 29.55
C ILE A 69 3.81 -0.32 29.61
N PRO A 70 4.15 -1.07 28.54
CA PRO A 70 5.39 -1.84 28.49
C PRO A 70 6.62 -0.95 28.69
N GLN A 71 7.59 -1.42 29.48
CA GLN A 71 8.78 -0.63 29.85
C GLN A 71 9.57 -0.09 28.65
N LEU A 72 9.67 -0.85 27.57
CA LEU A 72 10.35 -0.41 26.35
C LEU A 72 9.68 0.82 25.73
N LEU A 73 8.34 0.84 25.75
CA LEU A 73 7.52 1.94 25.26
C LEU A 73 7.64 3.15 26.18
N ALA A 74 7.60 2.93 27.50
CA ALA A 74 7.82 3.99 28.49
C ALA A 74 9.19 4.64 28.32
N HIS A 75 10.26 3.85 28.22
CA HIS A 75 11.61 4.35 27.99
C HIS A 75 11.72 5.12 26.68
N ARG A 76 11.11 4.64 25.59
CA ARG A 76 11.09 5.36 24.31
C ARG A 76 10.40 6.72 24.45
N ILE A 77 9.21 6.74 25.03
CA ILE A 77 8.43 7.97 25.28
C ILE A 77 9.20 8.98 26.12
N GLU A 78 9.91 8.52 27.16
CA GLU A 78 10.75 9.35 28.02
C GLU A 78 12.03 9.83 27.32
N SER A 79 12.60 8.99 26.45
CA SER A 79 13.84 9.28 25.72
C SER A 79 13.64 10.12 24.47
N ASP A 80 12.43 10.16 23.92
CA ASP A 80 12.16 10.90 22.69
C ASP A 80 12.23 12.39 23.02
N ILE A 81 13.29 13.03 22.52
CA ILE A 81 13.62 14.46 22.73
C ILE A 81 12.49 15.37 22.22
N HIS A 82 11.55 14.82 21.47
CA HIS A 82 10.38 15.51 20.96
C HIS A 82 9.27 15.44 22.01
N GLN A 83 9.08 16.60 22.66
CA GLN A 83 7.99 17.09 23.51
C GLN A 83 6.56 16.70 23.02
N THR A 84 6.26 15.41 22.86
CA THR A 84 5.05 14.94 22.19
C THR A 84 3.93 14.66 23.18
N PHE A 85 4.29 14.42 24.45
CA PHE A 85 3.34 14.11 25.52
C PHE A 85 3.02 15.36 26.33
N THR A 86 1.76 15.77 26.24
CA THR A 86 1.25 16.94 26.94
C THR A 86 0.61 16.49 28.26
N GLY A 87 1.42 16.01 29.19
CA GLY A 87 0.97 15.68 30.55
C GLY A 87 1.01 14.19 30.92
N ASN A 88 0.57 13.89 32.14
CA ASN A 88 0.60 12.56 32.73
C ASN A 88 -0.56 11.69 32.24
N LEU A 89 -0.36 10.36 32.26
CA LEU A 89 -1.40 9.39 31.89
C LEU A 89 -2.65 9.50 32.78
N TYR A 90 -2.44 9.86 34.06
CA TYR A 90 -3.50 10.16 35.00
C TYR A 90 -3.38 11.61 35.47
N GLU A 91 -4.49 12.32 35.43
CA GLU A 91 -4.61 13.70 35.89
C GLU A 91 -5.78 13.80 36.86
N ALA A 92 -5.52 14.29 38.07
CA ALA A 92 -6.50 14.33 39.17
C ALA A 92 -7.19 12.97 39.46
N GLY A 93 -6.47 11.85 39.28
CA GLY A 93 -6.99 10.50 39.50
C GLY A 93 -7.88 9.95 38.38
N LYS A 94 -8.06 10.71 37.29
CA LYS A 94 -8.78 10.28 36.08
C LYS A 94 -7.82 10.04 34.94
N LEU A 95 -8.20 9.16 34.02
CA LEU A 95 -7.37 8.85 32.86
C LEU A 95 -7.36 10.04 31.89
N ASN A 96 -6.18 10.51 31.50
CA ASN A 96 -6.04 11.53 30.48
C ASN A 96 -6.06 10.86 29.09
N PHE A 97 -7.24 10.87 28.46
CA PHE A 97 -7.44 10.21 27.16
C PHE A 97 -6.57 10.79 26.04
N LEU A 98 -6.22 12.07 26.10
CA LEU A 98 -5.32 12.68 25.12
C LEU A 98 -3.94 12.02 25.20
N THR A 99 -3.40 11.90 26.41
CA THR A 99 -2.12 11.22 26.65
C THR A 99 -2.19 9.74 26.28
N VAL A 100 -3.31 9.05 26.55
CA VAL A 100 -3.51 7.65 26.12
C VAL A 100 -3.44 7.51 24.60
N ILE A 101 -4.11 8.39 23.85
CA ILE A 101 -4.09 8.38 22.39
C ILE A 101 -2.66 8.63 21.87
N GLN A 102 -1.93 9.54 22.49
CA GLN A 102 -0.52 9.79 22.15
C GLN A 102 0.34 8.54 22.39
N VAL A 103 0.14 7.82 23.51
CA VAL A 103 0.90 6.59 23.82
C VAL A 103 0.59 5.49 22.81
N LEU A 104 -0.68 5.34 22.42
CA LEU A 104 -1.10 4.36 21.43
C LEU A 104 -0.51 4.65 20.05
N ASN A 105 -0.51 5.91 19.63
CA ASN A 105 0.12 6.32 18.37
C ASN A 105 1.62 6.03 18.38
N GLU A 106 2.29 6.20 19.52
CA GLU A 106 3.70 5.87 19.66
C GLU A 106 3.99 4.38 19.57
N ALA A 107 3.13 3.56 20.18
CA ALA A 107 3.20 2.11 20.08
C ALA A 107 3.04 1.66 18.62
N LEU A 108 2.07 2.23 17.90
CA LEU A 108 1.83 1.93 16.49
C LEU A 108 3.01 2.37 15.61
N ARG A 109 3.58 3.55 15.87
CA ARG A 109 4.78 4.04 15.18
C ARG A 109 5.96 3.09 15.40
N THR A 110 6.20 2.68 16.64
CA THR A 110 7.28 1.76 17.00
C THR A 110 7.12 0.41 16.29
N LEU A 111 5.91 -0.17 16.31
CA LEU A 111 5.61 -1.42 15.60
C LEU A 111 5.87 -1.32 14.10
N ARG A 112 5.42 -0.23 13.46
CA ARG A 112 5.64 -0.01 12.04
C ARG A 112 7.12 0.09 11.71
N ASP A 113 7.87 0.85 12.50
CA ASP A 113 9.29 1.10 12.25
C ASP A 113 10.12 -0.19 12.44
N GLU A 114 9.81 -1.01 13.44
CA GLU A 114 10.41 -2.34 13.64
C GLU A 114 10.08 -3.32 12.51
N HIS A 115 8.82 -3.36 12.07
CA HIS A 115 8.40 -4.21 10.96
C HIS A 115 9.14 -3.84 9.67
N CYS A 116 9.22 -2.54 9.36
CA CYS A 116 9.93 -2.04 8.17
C CYS A 116 11.42 -2.41 8.20
N GLN A 117 12.09 -2.31 9.36
CA GLN A 117 13.48 -2.72 9.49
C GLN A 117 13.68 -4.23 9.33
N SER A 118 12.77 -5.05 9.86
CA SER A 118 12.79 -6.50 9.69
C SER A 118 12.65 -6.89 8.22
N ASP A 119 11.66 -6.32 7.51
CA ASP A 119 11.43 -6.59 6.09
C ASP A 119 12.63 -6.22 5.23
N LEU A 120 13.24 -5.06 5.51
CA LEU A 120 14.43 -4.60 4.79
C LEU A 120 15.62 -5.56 5.00
N ARG A 121 15.82 -6.06 6.23
CA ARG A 121 16.87 -7.06 6.51
C ARG A 121 16.61 -8.38 5.80
N GLN A 122 15.36 -8.85 5.75
CA GLN A 122 15.00 -10.07 5.03
C GLN A 122 15.25 -9.94 3.52
N LEU A 123 14.88 -8.80 2.93
CA LEU A 123 15.15 -8.48 1.52
C LEU A 123 16.65 -8.48 1.21
N GLN A 124 17.46 -7.87 2.07
CA GLN A 124 18.92 -7.87 1.92
C GLN A 124 19.53 -9.28 2.02
N ASP A 125 19.03 -10.15 2.91
CA ASP A 125 19.51 -11.52 2.98
C ASP A 125 19.17 -12.32 1.71
N ILE A 126 17.94 -12.16 1.19
CA ILE A 126 17.52 -12.79 -0.07
C ILE A 126 18.41 -12.31 -1.23
N GLU A 127 18.67 -11.01 -1.34
CA GLU A 127 19.54 -10.44 -2.38
C GLU A 127 20.97 -11.00 -2.29
N ASN A 128 21.52 -11.09 -1.08
CA ASN A 128 22.83 -11.69 -0.82
C ASN A 128 22.89 -13.18 -1.21
N ARG A 129 21.80 -13.93 -0.98
CA ARG A 129 21.72 -15.34 -1.40
C ARG A 129 21.63 -15.48 -2.92
N ILE A 130 20.86 -14.62 -3.58
CA ILE A 130 20.73 -14.60 -5.05
C ILE A 130 22.07 -14.25 -5.70
N THR A 131 22.77 -13.22 -5.21
CA THR A 131 24.07 -12.81 -5.73
C THR A 131 25.13 -13.90 -5.57
N LYS A 132 25.22 -14.54 -4.39
CA LYS A 132 26.09 -15.71 -4.18
C LYS A 132 25.74 -16.86 -5.14
N SER A 133 24.46 -17.18 -5.30
CA SER A 133 24.01 -18.24 -6.21
C SER A 133 24.37 -17.93 -7.67
N LYS A 134 24.23 -16.66 -8.09
CA LYS A 134 24.63 -16.20 -9.42
C LYS A 134 26.15 -16.36 -9.65
N GLN A 135 26.97 -16.01 -8.67
CA GLN A 135 28.43 -16.19 -8.74
C GLN A 135 28.81 -17.68 -8.89
N VAL A 136 28.20 -18.56 -8.09
CA VAL A 136 28.41 -20.01 -8.19
C VAL A 136 27.99 -20.53 -9.57
N LEU A 137 26.84 -20.09 -10.09
CA LEU A 137 26.38 -20.48 -11.43
C LEU A 137 27.35 -20.02 -12.52
N GLN A 138 27.89 -18.80 -12.43
CA GLN A 138 28.89 -18.29 -13.37
C GLN A 138 30.18 -19.11 -13.31
N TYR A 139 30.66 -19.42 -12.11
CA TYR A 139 31.82 -20.29 -11.91
C TYR A 139 31.62 -21.68 -12.51
N LEU A 140 30.48 -22.32 -12.26
CA LEU A 140 30.15 -23.63 -12.80
C LEU A 140 30.03 -23.62 -14.32
N LYS A 141 29.45 -22.56 -14.90
CA LYS A 141 29.42 -22.35 -16.36
C LYS A 141 30.83 -22.25 -16.94
N ALA A 142 31.72 -21.48 -16.31
CA ALA A 142 33.10 -21.37 -16.74
C ALA A 142 33.83 -22.72 -16.67
N LYS A 143 33.68 -23.46 -15.56
CA LYS A 143 34.26 -24.81 -15.41
C LYS A 143 33.71 -25.82 -16.41
N ARG A 144 32.43 -25.73 -16.75
CA ARG A 144 31.84 -26.56 -17.82
C ARG A 144 32.48 -26.25 -19.17
N LEU A 145 32.66 -24.98 -19.51
CA LEU A 145 33.30 -24.56 -20.76
C LEU A 145 34.76 -25.01 -20.82
N GLU A 146 35.51 -24.85 -19.72
CA GLU A 146 36.91 -25.30 -19.61
C GLU A 146 37.04 -26.81 -19.83
N ARG A 147 36.15 -27.61 -19.22
CA ARG A 147 36.09 -29.06 -19.45
C ARG A 147 35.75 -29.41 -20.89
N LYS A 148 34.75 -28.75 -21.49
CA LYS A 148 34.37 -28.99 -22.90
C LYS A 148 35.53 -28.71 -23.85
N LYS A 149 36.27 -27.61 -23.64
CA LYS A 149 37.49 -27.31 -24.41
C LYS A 149 38.56 -28.38 -24.25
N ARG A 150 38.85 -28.81 -23.02
CA ARG A 150 39.81 -29.90 -22.77
C ARG A 150 39.40 -31.21 -23.45
N HIS A 151 38.13 -31.61 -23.38
CA HIS A 151 37.67 -32.82 -24.06
C HIS A 151 37.76 -32.71 -25.58
N CYS A 152 37.33 -31.58 -26.19
CA CYS A 152 37.51 -31.39 -27.64
C CYS A 152 38.97 -31.47 -28.07
N VAL A 153 39.89 -30.81 -27.34
CA VAL A 153 41.33 -30.80 -27.67
C VAL A 153 41.97 -32.17 -27.45
N SER A 154 41.56 -32.89 -26.38
CA SER A 154 42.10 -34.23 -26.08
C SER A 154 41.64 -35.28 -27.07
N THR A 155 40.37 -35.20 -27.51
CA THR A 155 39.80 -36.14 -28.49
C THR A 155 40.34 -35.84 -29.90
N SER A 156 40.43 -34.59 -30.34
CA SER A 156 40.86 -34.29 -31.72
C SER A 156 42.30 -34.67 -32.05
N GLY A 157 43.21 -34.67 -31.07
CA GLY A 157 44.64 -34.92 -31.30
C GLY A 157 45.09 -36.38 -31.14
N SER A 158 44.55 -37.09 -30.15
CA SER A 158 44.96 -38.48 -29.84
C SER A 158 44.09 -39.50 -30.57
N SER A 159 42.78 -39.30 -30.63
CA SER A 159 41.88 -40.30 -31.23
C SER A 159 42.03 -40.39 -32.74
N CYS A 160 42.41 -39.31 -33.44
CA CYS A 160 42.57 -39.35 -34.90
C CYS A 160 43.79 -40.19 -35.30
N ARG A 161 44.90 -40.07 -34.56
CA ARG A 161 46.12 -40.85 -34.84
C ARG A 161 45.97 -42.31 -34.44
N GLU A 162 45.41 -42.57 -33.27
CA GLU A 162 45.14 -43.95 -32.84
C GLU A 162 44.13 -44.63 -33.77
N GLN A 163 43.13 -43.90 -34.26
CA GLN A 163 42.18 -44.39 -35.26
C GLN A 163 42.87 -44.71 -36.60
N GLU A 164 43.73 -43.82 -37.11
CA GLU A 164 44.51 -44.07 -38.34
C GLU A 164 45.44 -45.27 -38.19
N ASP A 165 46.13 -45.40 -37.04
CA ASP A 165 47.00 -46.54 -36.75
C ASP A 165 46.22 -47.86 -36.66
N TRP A 166 45.04 -47.83 -36.04
CA TRP A 166 44.14 -48.98 -36.02
C TRP A 166 43.58 -49.30 -37.40
N GLU A 167 43.19 -48.31 -38.21
CA GLU A 167 42.71 -48.51 -39.58
C GLU A 167 43.77 -49.15 -40.47
N VAL A 168 45.02 -48.69 -40.40
CA VAL A 168 46.16 -49.31 -41.11
C VAL A 168 46.38 -50.74 -40.63
N LYS A 169 46.34 -50.98 -39.31
CA LYS A 169 46.52 -52.33 -38.75
C LYS A 169 45.41 -53.26 -39.20
N TRP A 170 44.14 -52.86 -39.11
CA TRP A 170 43.01 -53.67 -39.55
C TRP A 170 43.04 -53.93 -41.05
N LYS A 171 43.36 -52.91 -41.87
CA LYS A 171 43.51 -53.06 -43.32
C LYS A 171 44.63 -54.03 -43.68
N SER A 172 45.72 -54.07 -42.91
CA SER A 172 46.80 -55.05 -43.12
C SER A 172 46.41 -56.49 -42.78
N PHE A 173 45.48 -56.70 -41.85
CA PHE A 173 45.02 -58.04 -41.45
C PHE A 173 43.87 -58.55 -42.32
N LEU A 174 43.04 -57.65 -42.86
CA LEU A 174 41.79 -58.00 -43.53
C LEU A 174 41.75 -57.60 -45.02
N ASP A 175 42.79 -56.92 -45.54
CA ASP A 175 42.83 -56.27 -46.87
C ASP A 175 41.66 -55.31 -47.16
N LEU A 176 40.86 -54.99 -46.14
CA LEU A 176 39.64 -54.18 -46.22
C LEU A 176 39.58 -53.22 -45.02
N CYS A 177 38.98 -52.04 -45.23
CA CYS A 177 38.69 -51.13 -44.13
C CYS A 177 37.40 -51.61 -43.43
N PRO A 178 37.39 -51.81 -42.09
CA PRO A 178 36.21 -52.30 -41.37
C PRO A 178 34.97 -51.38 -41.51
N PHE A 179 35.19 -50.09 -41.75
CA PHE A 179 34.12 -49.11 -41.88
C PHE A 179 33.43 -49.13 -43.24
N ASP A 180 34.07 -49.68 -44.28
CA ASP A 180 33.46 -49.84 -45.61
C ASP A 180 32.36 -50.91 -45.59
N LEU A 181 32.48 -51.91 -44.71
CA LEU A 181 31.48 -52.98 -44.50
C LEU A 181 30.19 -52.48 -43.83
N ILE A 182 30.26 -51.38 -43.09
CA ILE A 182 29.12 -50.83 -42.33
C ILE A 182 28.26 -49.94 -43.22
N LEU A 183 28.84 -49.30 -44.24
CA LEU A 183 28.14 -48.43 -45.18
C LEU A 183 27.31 -49.19 -46.23
N ASP A 184 27.62 -50.46 -46.50
CA ASP A 184 26.85 -51.30 -47.43
C ASP A 184 25.55 -51.87 -46.82
N GLN A 185 25.35 -51.74 -45.50
CA GLN A 185 24.07 -52.05 -44.86
C GLN A 185 23.22 -50.78 -44.73
N THR A 186 22.88 -50.20 -45.87
CA THR A 186 21.70 -49.32 -45.93
C THR A 186 20.44 -50.19 -45.93
N PRO A 187 19.50 -50.02 -44.99
CA PRO A 187 18.24 -50.72 -45.06
C PRO A 187 17.48 -50.19 -46.28
N VAL A 188 17.23 -51.05 -47.25
CA VAL A 188 16.32 -50.81 -48.37
C VAL A 188 14.97 -50.39 -47.78
N SER A 189 14.64 -49.12 -47.90
CA SER A 189 13.32 -48.57 -47.63
C SER A 189 12.29 -49.35 -48.43
N SER A 190 11.44 -50.11 -47.73
CA SER A 190 10.21 -50.68 -48.29
C SER A 190 9.17 -50.71 -47.19
N VAL A 191 8.55 -49.55 -46.95
CA VAL A 191 7.22 -49.49 -46.35
C VAL A 191 6.30 -48.93 -47.42
N GLN A 192 5.56 -49.84 -48.04
CA GLN A 192 4.48 -49.59 -48.99
C GLN A 192 3.23 -49.23 -48.16
N PHE A 193 2.69 -48.03 -48.36
CA PHE A 193 1.33 -47.69 -47.95
C PHE A 193 0.34 -48.56 -48.73
N ILE A 194 -0.54 -49.28 -48.02
CA ILE A 194 -2.01 -49.37 -48.18
C ILE A 194 -2.56 -49.85 -46.82
#